data_AF-A0A8S3ECN1-F1
#
_entry.id   AF-A0A8S3ECN1-F1
#
_cell.length_a   1.000
_cell.length_b   1.000
_cell.length_c   1.000
_cell.angle_alpha   90.00
_cell.angle_beta   90.00
_cell.angle_gamma   90.00
#
_symmetry.space_group_name_H-M   'P 1'
#
loop_
_entity.id
_entity.type
_entity.pdbx_description
1 polymer ?
#
loop_
_entity_poly.entity_id
_entity_poly.type
_entity_poly.pdbx_seq_one_letter_code
_entity_poly.pdbx_strand_id
1 'polypeptide(L)'
;MIHLIELGNGFITFQLRGLEFKGTYCQQREVEAITEDIDKNRGLCCCEAGRFPHMLSLNAAFTQRWLAWEVICLKFVVDGYSIKENKFNETVVGYDLRKRLISLMIKAVIFYAIRSDQLVGWLENEQIRQAMMQFSDPDQVDVDPSFTTLFDDDFKVGAGGVTKKTFTFVYGSWMNLCNNKRQIPLSSSHEDDLITFCFILSLLARRTLFSSLPSHHTVLLEIYHENFVHGFYSLFKGDFRLAHKDEWAFADM
;
A
#
# COMPACT_ATOMS: atom_id res chain seq x y z
N MET A 1 6.05 -5.53 -28.64
CA MET A 1 4.60 -5.31 -28.84
C MET A 1 3.90 -5.27 -27.48
N ILE A 2 2.91 -4.40 -27.28
CA ILE A 2 2.15 -4.33 -26.02
C ILE A 2 0.81 -5.03 -26.26
N HIS A 3 0.55 -6.09 -25.51
CA HIS A 3 -0.71 -6.82 -25.53
C HIS A 3 -1.56 -6.37 -24.35
N LEU A 4 -2.69 -5.70 -24.61
CA LEU A 4 -3.64 -5.33 -23.56
C LEU A 4 -4.47 -6.57 -23.18
N ILE A 5 -4.33 -7.05 -21.94
CA ILE A 5 -5.01 -8.25 -21.45
C ILE A 5 -6.40 -7.89 -20.95
N GLU A 6 -6.52 -6.83 -20.15
CA GLU A 6 -7.78 -6.46 -19.52
C GLU A 6 -7.85 -4.93 -19.31
N LEU A 7 -9.04 -4.38 -19.53
CA LEU A 7 -9.41 -3.00 -19.25
C LEU A 7 -10.56 -3.02 -18.24
N GLY A 8 -10.32 -2.58 -17.00
CA GLY A 8 -11.32 -2.62 -15.94
C GLY A 8 -10.91 -1.86 -14.70
N ASN A 9 -11.89 -1.36 -13.93
CA ASN A 9 -11.69 -0.68 -12.64
C ASN A 9 -10.68 0.50 -12.66
N GLY A 10 -10.56 1.21 -13.78
CA GLY A 10 -9.62 2.34 -13.91
C GLY A 10 -8.15 1.92 -14.09
N PHE A 11 -7.88 0.63 -14.26
CA PHE A 11 -6.55 0.10 -14.54
C PHE A 11 -6.50 -0.61 -15.90
N ILE A 12 -5.30 -0.63 -16.47
CA ILE A 12 -5.01 -1.34 -17.73
C ILE A 12 -3.99 -2.42 -17.39
N THR A 13 -4.39 -3.69 -17.51
CA THR A 13 -3.45 -4.81 -17.39
C THR A 13 -2.93 -5.13 -18.79
N PHE A 14 -1.62 -4.99 -18.98
CA PHE A 14 -0.97 -5.29 -20.25
C PHE A 14 0.23 -6.22 -20.06
N GLN A 15 0.50 -7.02 -21.07
CA GLN A 15 1.69 -7.86 -21.17
C GLN A 15 2.55 -7.34 -22.32
N LEU A 16 3.81 -7.05 -22.03
CA LEU A 16 4.82 -6.86 -23.08
C LEU A 16 5.10 -8.22 -23.72
N ARG A 17 4.74 -8.39 -24.99
CA ARG A 17 5.14 -9.55 -25.81
C ARG A 17 6.06 -9.10 -26.93
N GLY A 18 7.04 -9.93 -27.29
CA GLY A 18 7.98 -9.58 -28.35
C GLY A 18 9.02 -8.53 -27.95
N LEU A 19 9.59 -8.62 -26.74
CA LEU A 19 11.01 -8.23 -26.54
C LEU A 19 11.88 -9.36 -27.08
N GLU A 20 11.69 -9.65 -28.35
CA GLU A 20 12.40 -10.70 -29.04
C GLU A 20 13.40 -9.97 -29.92
N PHE A 21 14.67 -10.05 -29.52
CA PHE A 21 15.77 -9.51 -30.29
C PHE A 21 15.66 -10.02 -31.72
N LYS A 22 15.97 -9.14 -32.68
CA LYS A 22 15.98 -9.47 -34.11
C LYS A 22 16.83 -10.74 -34.32
N GLY A 23 16.21 -11.84 -34.79
CA GLY A 23 16.87 -13.14 -35.02
C GLY A 23 16.56 -14.25 -34.01
N THR A 24 15.60 -14.09 -33.11
CA THR A 24 15.15 -15.17 -32.21
C THR A 24 14.15 -16.11 -32.89
N TYR A 25 14.12 -17.37 -32.46
CA TYR A 25 13.26 -18.42 -33.05
C TYR A 25 11.77 -18.07 -32.97
N CYS A 26 11.33 -17.45 -31.88
CA CYS A 26 9.94 -17.03 -31.69
C CYS A 26 9.55 -15.92 -32.67
N GLN A 27 10.43 -14.95 -32.93
CA GLN A 27 10.22 -13.89 -33.92
C GLN A 27 10.17 -14.48 -35.33
N GLN A 28 11.02 -15.46 -35.61
CA GLN A 28 11.00 -16.15 -36.89
C GLN A 28 9.71 -16.94 -37.09
N ARG A 29 9.18 -17.62 -36.05
CA ARG A 29 7.86 -18.26 -36.12
C ARG A 29 6.71 -17.27 -36.29
N GLU A 30 6.81 -16.09 -35.70
CA GLU A 30 5.81 -15.03 -35.86
C GLU A 30 5.83 -14.45 -37.28
N VAL A 31 7.03 -14.21 -37.83
CA VAL A 31 7.20 -13.80 -39.24
C VAL A 31 6.71 -14.88 -40.18
N GLU A 32 7.07 -16.14 -39.95
CA GLU A 32 6.62 -17.29 -40.74
C GLU A 32 5.09 -17.44 -40.68
N ALA A 33 4.45 -17.22 -39.52
CA ALA A 33 2.99 -17.23 -39.43
C ALA A 33 2.32 -16.08 -40.22
N ILE A 34 3.03 -14.96 -40.43
CA ILE A 34 2.57 -13.83 -41.23
C ILE A 34 2.83 -14.05 -42.73
N THR A 35 3.95 -14.70 -43.11
CA THR A 35 4.32 -14.96 -44.51
C THR A 35 3.89 -16.32 -45.05
N GLU A 36 3.40 -17.24 -44.22
CA GLU A 36 3.00 -18.57 -44.68
C GLU A 36 1.78 -18.49 -45.60
N ASP A 37 1.96 -18.99 -46.81
CA ASP A 37 0.93 -19.02 -47.84
C ASP A 37 -0.29 -19.81 -47.38
N ILE A 38 -1.45 -19.17 -47.49
CA ILE A 38 -2.78 -19.64 -47.05
C ILE A 38 -3.19 -20.96 -47.74
N ASP A 39 -2.46 -21.37 -48.77
CA ASP A 39 -2.70 -22.59 -49.55
C ASP A 39 -2.26 -23.90 -48.89
N LYS A 40 -1.56 -23.84 -47.75
CA LYS A 40 -1.20 -25.05 -46.97
C LYS A 40 -2.31 -25.57 -46.04
N ASN A 41 -3.34 -24.77 -45.74
CA ASN A 41 -4.47 -25.20 -44.90
C ASN A 41 -5.60 -25.82 -45.75
N ARG A 42 -5.31 -26.97 -46.37
CA ARG A 42 -6.25 -27.75 -47.22
C ARG A 42 -7.24 -28.65 -46.45
N GLY A 43 -7.15 -28.71 -45.12
CA GLY A 43 -8.01 -29.59 -44.32
C GLY A 43 -9.15 -28.86 -43.61
N LEU A 44 -10.39 -29.17 -44.00
CA LEU A 44 -11.51 -29.30 -43.06
C LEU A 44 -11.69 -30.81 -42.86
N CYS A 45 -11.76 -31.27 -41.60
CA CYS A 45 -12.06 -32.66 -41.22
C CYS A 45 -12.74 -33.48 -42.34
N CYS A 46 -11.95 -34.33 -42.99
CA CYS A 46 -12.38 -35.40 -43.91
C CYS A 46 -13.22 -35.04 -45.15
N CYS A 47 -13.37 -33.79 -45.58
CA CYS A 47 -14.12 -33.45 -46.81
C CYS A 47 -13.42 -32.36 -47.64
N GLU A 48 -12.99 -32.69 -48.86
CA GLU A 48 -12.52 -31.73 -49.87
C GLU A 48 -13.71 -30.98 -50.48
N ALA A 49 -14.35 -30.09 -49.71
CA ALA A 49 -15.28 -29.11 -50.26
C ALA A 49 -14.45 -27.99 -50.91
N GLY A 50 -14.50 -27.93 -52.25
CA GLY A 50 -13.77 -26.96 -53.06
C GLY A 50 -13.96 -25.51 -52.61
N ARG A 51 -12.88 -24.74 -52.62
CA ARG A 51 -12.92 -23.28 -52.39
C ARG A 51 -13.68 -22.60 -53.54
N PHE A 52 -14.49 -21.60 -53.22
CA PHE A 52 -14.83 -20.56 -54.20
C PHE A 52 -13.56 -19.74 -54.48
N PRO A 53 -13.22 -19.45 -55.75
CA PRO A 53 -12.02 -18.67 -56.08
C PRO A 53 -12.06 -17.31 -55.36
N HIS A 54 -10.93 -16.92 -54.78
CA HIS A 54 -10.75 -15.71 -53.95
C HIS A 54 -11.39 -15.71 -52.54
N MET A 55 -11.87 -16.85 -52.02
CA MET A 55 -12.38 -16.93 -50.64
C MET A 55 -11.55 -17.87 -49.75
N LEU A 56 -11.36 -17.45 -48.50
CA LEU A 56 -10.70 -18.24 -47.45
C LEU A 56 -11.58 -19.44 -47.04
N SER A 57 -10.96 -20.57 -46.67
CA SER A 57 -11.72 -21.65 -46.03
C SER A 57 -12.18 -21.20 -44.64
N LEU A 58 -13.32 -21.72 -44.16
CA LEU A 58 -13.86 -21.35 -42.85
C LEU A 58 -12.85 -21.55 -41.71
N ASN A 59 -12.05 -22.61 -41.77
CA ASN A 59 -11.00 -22.88 -40.79
C ASN A 59 -9.86 -21.84 -40.88
N ALA A 60 -9.44 -21.48 -42.09
CA ALA A 60 -8.43 -20.44 -42.29
C ALA A 60 -8.96 -19.05 -41.87
N ALA A 61 -10.22 -18.73 -42.14
CA ALA A 61 -10.84 -17.47 -41.73
C ALA A 61 -10.99 -17.37 -40.22
N PHE A 62 -11.40 -18.45 -39.54
CA PHE A 62 -11.53 -18.48 -38.08
C PHE A 62 -10.16 -18.43 -37.40
N THR A 63 -9.18 -19.17 -37.92
CA THR A 63 -7.80 -19.17 -37.43
C THR A 63 -7.13 -17.81 -37.67
N GLN A 64 -7.29 -17.21 -38.85
CA GLN A 64 -6.81 -15.86 -39.11
C GLN A 64 -7.52 -14.84 -38.23
N ARG A 65 -8.83 -14.93 -37.99
CA ARG A 65 -9.50 -13.99 -37.07
C ARG A 65 -9.04 -14.14 -35.62
N TRP A 66 -8.73 -15.37 -35.19
CA TRP A 66 -8.24 -15.65 -33.84
C TRP A 66 -6.76 -15.28 -33.65
N LEU A 67 -5.97 -15.26 -34.73
CA LEU A 67 -4.54 -14.93 -34.72
C LEU A 67 -4.24 -13.53 -35.30
N ALA A 68 -5.21 -12.86 -35.91
CA ALA A 68 -5.03 -11.54 -36.49
C ALA A 68 -5.02 -10.49 -35.40
N TRP A 69 -3.87 -9.84 -35.28
CA TRP A 69 -3.71 -8.63 -34.52
C TRP A 69 -4.24 -7.45 -35.33
N GLU A 70 -5.14 -6.66 -34.75
CA GLU A 70 -5.53 -5.37 -35.30
C GLU A 70 -4.61 -4.30 -34.70
N VAL A 71 -3.89 -3.56 -35.54
CA VAL A 71 -3.06 -2.44 -35.10
C VAL A 71 -3.96 -1.25 -34.79
N ILE A 72 -4.35 -1.12 -33.51
CA ILE A 72 -5.23 -0.04 -33.05
C ILE A 72 -4.50 1.32 -33.09
N CYS A 73 -3.21 1.36 -32.76
CA CYS A 73 -2.42 2.58 -32.75
C CYS A 73 -0.93 2.31 -33.01
N LEU A 74 -0.30 3.14 -33.83
CA LEU A 74 1.13 3.04 -34.17
C LEU A 74 2.05 3.67 -33.10
N LYS A 75 1.54 4.64 -32.33
CA LYS A 75 2.29 5.32 -31.27
C LYS A 75 1.40 5.50 -30.04
N PHE A 76 1.56 4.57 -29.10
CA PHE A 76 0.90 4.64 -27.80
C PHE A 76 1.92 5.12 -26.76
N VAL A 77 1.72 6.32 -26.22
CA VAL A 77 2.53 6.84 -25.11
C VAL A 77 1.84 6.44 -23.82
N VAL A 78 2.47 5.51 -23.09
CA VAL A 78 2.04 5.15 -21.73
C VAL A 78 2.84 6.01 -20.77
N ASP A 79 2.14 6.88 -20.03
CA ASP A 79 2.74 7.56 -18.89
C ASP A 79 3.01 6.52 -17.80
N GLY A 80 4.25 6.04 -17.77
CA GLY A 80 4.72 5.07 -16.79
C GLY A 80 5.36 5.75 -15.59
N TYR A 81 5.20 5.17 -14.40
CA TYR A 81 5.99 5.54 -13.24
C TYR A 81 7.27 4.71 -13.21
N SER A 82 8.42 5.36 -13.42
CA SER A 82 9.73 4.72 -13.26
C SER A 82 10.24 4.94 -11.84
N ILE A 83 10.29 3.87 -11.03
CA ILE A 83 10.86 3.89 -9.67
C ILE A 83 12.33 4.37 -9.69
N LYS A 84 13.06 4.11 -10.79
CA LYS A 84 14.46 4.53 -10.95
C LYS A 84 14.61 6.04 -11.14
N GLU A 85 13.66 6.66 -11.82
CA GLU A 85 13.69 8.10 -12.15
C GLU A 85 13.00 8.94 -11.07
N ASN A 86 11.99 8.39 -10.40
CA ASN A 86 11.25 9.04 -9.32
C ASN A 86 11.43 8.27 -8.01
N LYS A 87 12.63 8.32 -7.43
CA LYS A 87 12.84 7.69 -6.12
C LYS A 87 11.97 8.38 -5.09
N PHE A 88 11.14 7.62 -4.39
CA PHE A 88 10.23 8.16 -3.37
C PHE A 88 10.98 8.93 -2.26
N ASN A 89 12.19 8.51 -1.89
CA ASN A 89 13.07 9.25 -0.96
C ASN A 89 13.36 10.69 -1.43
N GLU A 90 13.52 10.89 -2.75
CA GLU A 90 13.80 12.19 -3.37
C GLU A 90 12.52 13.01 -3.59
N THR A 91 11.34 12.35 -3.56
CA THR A 91 10.03 13.03 -3.61
C THR A 91 9.58 13.51 -2.22
N VAL A 92 9.92 12.76 -1.16
CA VAL A 92 9.64 13.07 0.24
C VAL A 92 10.86 13.74 0.90
N VAL A 93 11.38 14.78 0.25
CA VAL A 93 12.53 15.56 0.78
C VAL A 93 12.07 16.63 1.77
N GLY A 94 10.85 17.14 1.59
CA GLY A 94 10.30 18.18 2.45
C GLY A 94 9.90 17.67 3.83
N TYR A 95 10.35 18.38 4.87
CA TYR A 95 9.89 18.23 6.25
C TYR A 95 8.36 18.17 6.35
N ASP A 96 7.66 19.06 5.64
CA ASP A 96 6.19 19.15 5.66
C ASP A 96 5.50 17.88 5.14
N LEU A 97 6.09 17.21 4.15
CA LEU A 97 5.56 15.97 3.61
C LEU A 97 5.74 14.81 4.60
N ARG A 98 6.91 14.73 5.25
CA ARG A 98 7.17 13.71 6.28
C ARG A 98 6.24 13.88 7.47
N LYS A 99 6.14 15.11 7.97
CA LYS A 99 5.20 15.48 9.03
C LYS A 99 3.77 15.09 8.65
N ARG A 100 3.34 15.41 7.43
CA ARG A 100 2.02 15.02 6.92
C ARG A 100 1.84 13.51 6.82
N LEU A 101 2.87 12.77 6.41
CA LEU A 101 2.83 11.30 6.34
C LEU A 101 2.68 10.65 7.72
N ILE A 102 3.39 11.13 8.75
CA ILE A 102 3.19 10.65 10.13
C ILE A 102 1.76 10.97 10.60
N SER A 103 1.28 12.19 10.38
CA SER A 103 -0.09 12.59 10.74
C SER A 103 -1.14 11.70 10.03
N LEU A 104 -0.93 11.39 8.75
CA LEU A 104 -1.80 10.47 7.99
C LEU A 104 -1.71 9.03 8.49
N MET A 105 -0.53 8.55 8.87
CA MET A 105 -0.34 7.22 9.45
C MET A 105 -1.12 7.09 10.76
N ILE A 106 -1.01 8.07 11.66
CA ILE A 106 -1.75 8.07 12.93
C ILE A 106 -3.26 8.11 12.67
N LYS A 107 -3.73 8.97 11.75
CA LYS A 107 -5.14 8.99 11.35
C LYS A 107 -5.62 7.67 10.77
N ALA A 108 -4.78 6.97 10.00
CA ALA A 108 -5.09 5.64 9.47
C ALA A 108 -5.18 4.60 10.60
N VAL A 109 -4.24 4.58 11.54
CA VAL A 109 -4.27 3.70 12.72
C VAL A 109 -5.57 3.92 13.51
N ILE A 110 -5.90 5.17 13.82
CA ILE A 110 -7.16 5.54 14.50
C ILE A 110 -8.37 5.05 13.71
N PHE A 111 -8.39 5.31 12.40
CA PHE A 111 -9.51 4.93 11.54
C PHE A 111 -9.73 3.42 11.54
N TYR A 112 -8.67 2.63 11.32
CA TYR A 112 -8.77 1.17 11.28
C TYR A 112 -9.08 0.56 12.64
N ALA A 113 -8.50 1.09 13.73
CA ALA A 113 -8.82 0.65 15.08
C ALA A 113 -10.31 0.86 15.40
N ILE A 114 -10.82 2.07 15.15
CA ILE A 114 -12.23 2.41 15.42
C ILE A 114 -13.18 1.63 14.51
N ARG A 115 -12.82 1.40 13.25
CA ARG A 115 -13.66 0.69 12.28
C ARG A 115 -13.66 -0.83 12.45
N SER A 116 -12.75 -1.38 13.25
CA SER A 116 -12.69 -2.82 13.52
C SER A 116 -13.94 -3.30 14.27
N ASP A 117 -14.41 -4.49 13.90
CA ASP A 117 -15.47 -5.19 14.62
C ASP A 117 -14.96 -5.77 15.95
N GLN A 118 -13.64 -5.99 16.06
CA GLN A 118 -12.98 -6.51 17.27
C GLN A 118 -12.72 -5.43 18.34
N LEU A 119 -13.03 -4.16 18.06
CA LEU A 119 -12.72 -3.05 18.95
C LEU A 119 -13.25 -3.25 20.38
N VAL A 120 -14.49 -3.72 20.52
CA VAL A 120 -15.10 -3.95 21.84
C VAL A 120 -14.33 -5.05 22.58
N GLY A 121 -13.98 -6.14 21.89
CA GLY A 121 -13.18 -7.22 22.47
C GLY A 121 -11.78 -6.77 22.89
N TRP A 122 -11.14 -5.88 22.12
CA TRP A 122 -9.85 -5.32 22.49
C TRP A 122 -9.93 -4.42 23.73
N LEU A 123 -10.97 -3.60 23.87
CA LEU A 123 -11.17 -2.75 25.06
C LEU A 123 -11.46 -3.57 26.32
N GLU A 124 -12.03 -4.77 26.18
CA GLU A 124 -12.30 -5.70 27.28
C GLU A 124 -11.11 -6.62 27.62
N ASN A 125 -10.11 -6.71 26.74
CA ASN A 125 -8.95 -7.58 26.93
C ASN A 125 -8.05 -7.09 28.09
N GLU A 126 -7.78 -7.98 29.04
CA GLU A 126 -7.03 -7.65 30.26
C GLU A 126 -5.60 -7.16 29.99
N GLN A 127 -4.88 -7.74 29.03
CA GLN A 127 -3.51 -7.31 28.70
C GLN A 127 -3.50 -5.91 28.09
N ILE A 128 -4.48 -5.62 27.22
CA ILE A 128 -4.64 -4.29 26.62
C ILE A 128 -5.03 -3.28 27.70
N ARG A 129 -5.95 -3.62 28.60
CA ARG A 129 -6.33 -2.74 29.72
C ARG A 129 -5.15 -2.44 30.64
N GLN A 130 -4.28 -3.41 30.92
CA GLN A 130 -3.06 -3.17 31.70
C GLN A 130 -2.11 -2.18 31.00
N ALA A 131 -1.96 -2.26 29.68
CA ALA A 131 -1.20 -1.28 28.92
C ALA A 131 -1.85 0.11 28.97
N MET A 132 -3.18 0.18 28.85
CA MET A 132 -3.94 1.44 28.95
C MET A 132 -3.83 2.08 30.33
N MET A 133 -3.78 1.28 31.41
CA MET A 133 -3.66 1.80 32.78
C MET A 133 -2.43 2.68 33.00
N GLN A 134 -1.35 2.44 32.26
CA GLN A 134 -0.14 3.27 32.31
C GLN A 134 -0.40 4.73 31.93
N PHE A 135 -1.46 4.98 31.16
CA PHE A 135 -1.85 6.30 30.64
C PHE A 135 -3.24 6.73 31.15
N SER A 136 -3.63 6.23 32.33
CA SER A 136 -4.85 6.68 33.02
C SER A 136 -4.82 8.19 33.26
N ASP A 137 -3.67 8.71 33.70
CA ASP A 137 -3.43 10.16 33.84
C ASP A 137 -3.21 10.80 32.45
N PRO A 138 -4.06 11.76 32.02
CA PRO A 138 -3.90 12.44 30.73
C PRO A 138 -2.60 13.23 30.56
N ASP A 139 -1.98 13.65 31.67
CA ASP A 139 -0.72 14.41 31.66
C ASP A 139 0.53 13.50 31.75
N GLN A 140 0.35 12.18 31.86
CA GLN A 140 1.44 11.20 31.77
C GLN A 140 2.17 11.34 30.44
N VAL A 141 3.50 11.42 30.51
CA VAL A 141 4.37 11.70 29.36
C VAL A 141 5.10 10.44 28.93
N ASP A 142 5.05 10.15 27.64
CA ASP A 142 5.92 9.17 27.01
C ASP A 142 7.08 9.87 26.29
N VAL A 143 8.31 9.58 26.74
CA VAL A 143 9.55 10.24 26.30
C VAL A 143 10.38 9.37 25.36
N ASP A 144 9.71 8.56 24.54
CA ASP A 144 10.40 7.71 23.57
C ASP A 144 11.26 8.54 22.59
N PRO A 145 12.52 8.16 22.31
CA PRO A 145 13.39 8.85 21.37
C PRO A 145 12.83 8.96 19.94
N SER A 146 11.85 8.12 19.59
CA SER A 146 11.16 8.17 18.31
C SER A 146 10.28 9.41 18.13
N PHE A 147 9.93 10.13 19.20
CA PHE A 147 9.05 11.29 19.12
C PHE A 147 9.84 12.57 18.91
N THR A 148 9.33 13.47 18.08
CA THR A 148 10.02 14.73 17.79
C THR A 148 9.06 15.88 17.48
N THR A 149 9.43 17.08 17.94
CA THR A 149 8.78 18.34 17.59
C THR A 149 8.71 18.60 16.08
N LEU A 150 9.58 17.93 15.33
CA LEU A 150 9.69 18.06 13.89
C LEU A 150 8.52 17.38 13.16
N PHE A 151 8.09 16.21 13.60
CA PHE A 151 7.14 15.41 12.82
C PHE A 151 5.85 15.08 13.55
N ASP A 152 5.83 15.19 14.89
CA ASP A 152 4.67 14.90 15.71
C ASP A 152 3.89 16.17 16.05
N ASP A 153 2.65 16.27 15.57
CA ASP A 153 1.74 17.39 15.84
C ASP A 153 1.35 17.51 17.32
N ASP A 154 1.41 16.41 18.07
CA ASP A 154 1.04 16.27 19.48
C ASP A 154 2.24 16.27 20.44
N PHE A 155 3.44 16.58 19.96
CA PHE A 155 4.63 16.67 20.81
C PHE A 155 4.55 17.86 21.78
N LYS A 156 4.71 17.59 23.08
CA LYS A 156 4.73 18.59 24.16
C LYS A 156 6.16 19.02 24.45
N VAL A 157 6.59 20.14 23.87
CA VAL A 157 7.97 20.68 23.99
C VAL A 157 8.46 20.73 25.44
N GLY A 158 7.66 21.28 26.36
CA GLY A 158 8.04 21.43 27.76
C GLY A 158 8.17 20.11 28.53
N ALA A 159 7.60 19.02 28.03
CA ALA A 159 7.68 17.69 28.64
C ALA A 159 8.65 16.74 27.91
N GLY A 160 9.11 17.11 26.71
CA GLY A 160 10.04 16.30 25.92
C GLY A 160 9.43 15.01 25.34
N GLY A 161 8.11 14.96 25.16
CA GLY A 161 7.42 13.76 24.71
C GLY A 161 5.97 14.00 24.32
N VAL A 162 5.18 12.93 24.22
CA VAL A 162 3.75 12.98 23.87
C VAL A 162 2.92 12.59 25.09
N THR A 163 1.73 13.18 25.25
CA THR A 163 0.79 12.81 26.31
C THR A 163 -0.58 12.49 25.74
N LYS A 164 -1.40 11.72 26.47
CA LYS A 164 -2.80 11.45 26.09
C LYS A 164 -3.55 12.77 25.85
N LYS A 165 -3.31 13.78 26.68
CA LYS A 165 -3.94 15.11 26.54
C LYS A 165 -3.60 15.83 25.24
N THR A 166 -2.32 15.88 24.83
CA THR A 166 -1.95 16.54 23.55
C THR A 166 -2.41 15.72 22.36
N PHE A 167 -2.36 14.39 22.45
CA PHE A 167 -2.91 13.50 21.45
C PHE A 167 -4.42 13.73 21.24
N THR A 168 -5.20 13.79 22.32
CA THR A 168 -6.65 14.06 22.25
C THR A 168 -6.94 15.44 21.67
N PHE A 169 -6.13 16.44 22.00
CA PHE A 169 -6.29 17.79 21.43
C PHE A 169 -6.12 17.79 19.90
N VAL A 170 -5.14 17.04 19.37
CA VAL A 170 -4.85 16.99 17.93
C VAL A 170 -5.81 16.07 17.18
N TYR A 171 -6.06 14.87 17.70
CA TYR A 171 -6.76 13.79 16.98
C TYR A 171 -8.18 13.51 17.46
N GLY A 172 -8.64 14.14 18.55
CA GLY A 172 -9.97 13.92 19.14
C GLY A 172 -11.12 14.14 18.16
N SER A 173 -11.06 15.20 17.37
CA SER A 173 -12.08 15.47 16.33
C SER A 173 -12.16 14.37 15.28
N TRP A 174 -11.02 13.79 14.89
CA TRP A 174 -10.95 12.67 13.95
C TRP A 174 -11.47 11.37 14.57
N MET A 175 -11.13 11.08 15.82
CA MET A 175 -11.67 9.93 16.57
C MET A 175 -13.20 9.99 16.65
N ASN A 176 -13.75 11.15 17.01
CA ASN A 176 -15.19 11.36 17.09
C ASN A 176 -15.87 11.17 15.73
N LEU A 177 -15.27 11.70 14.65
CA LEU A 177 -15.78 11.49 13.29
C LEU A 177 -15.78 10.00 12.91
N CYS A 178 -14.71 9.26 13.24
CA CYS A 178 -14.62 7.84 12.96
C CYS A 178 -15.66 7.04 13.75
N ASN A 179 -15.85 7.33 15.03
CA ASN A 179 -16.82 6.64 15.88
C ASN A 179 -18.26 6.88 15.39
N ASN A 180 -18.59 8.12 15.02
CA ASN A 180 -19.91 8.48 14.46
C ASN A 180 -20.23 7.79 13.13
N LYS A 181 -19.20 7.35 12.38
CA LYS A 181 -19.36 6.59 11.14
C LYS A 181 -19.42 5.07 11.34
N ARG A 182 -19.33 4.56 12.57
CA ARG A 182 -19.57 3.13 12.86
C ARG A 182 -21.05 2.80 12.67
N GLN A 183 -21.34 1.54 12.35
CA GLN A 183 -22.73 1.04 12.35
C GLN A 183 -23.33 1.14 13.76
N ILE A 184 -22.52 0.78 14.77
CA ILE A 184 -22.83 0.91 16.18
C ILE A 184 -21.77 1.79 16.83
N PRO A 185 -22.04 3.09 17.02
CA PRO A 185 -21.13 3.98 17.74
C PRO A 185 -20.91 3.49 19.17
N LEU A 186 -19.67 3.61 19.66
CA LEU A 186 -19.40 3.40 21.09
C LEU A 186 -20.11 4.47 21.91
N SER A 187 -20.66 4.08 23.06
CA SER A 187 -21.27 5.00 24.01
C SER A 187 -20.22 5.93 24.64
N SER A 188 -20.67 7.08 25.15
CA SER A 188 -19.82 8.03 25.87
C SER A 188 -19.12 7.43 27.09
N SER A 189 -19.66 6.34 27.67
CA SER A 189 -19.01 5.61 28.77
C SER A 189 -17.66 5.00 28.40
N HIS A 190 -17.43 4.69 27.12
CA HIS A 190 -16.18 4.11 26.62
C HIS A 190 -15.28 5.14 25.93
N GLU A 191 -15.58 6.43 26.04
CA GLU A 191 -14.85 7.47 25.32
C GLU A 191 -13.39 7.56 25.79
N ASP A 192 -13.13 7.56 27.09
CA ASP A 192 -11.76 7.64 27.62
C ASP A 192 -10.95 6.36 27.32
N ASP A 193 -11.60 5.19 27.39
CA ASP A 193 -10.99 3.91 27.00
C ASP A 193 -10.61 3.91 25.52
N LEU A 194 -11.51 4.37 24.65
CA LEU A 194 -11.26 4.49 23.22
C LEU A 194 -10.10 5.43 22.91
N ILE A 195 -10.09 6.61 23.56
CA ILE A 195 -9.02 7.61 23.41
C ILE A 195 -7.68 7.01 23.87
N THR A 196 -7.66 6.36 25.04
CA THR A 196 -6.45 5.78 25.61
C THR A 196 -5.95 4.62 24.74
N PHE A 197 -6.84 3.79 24.20
CA PHE A 197 -6.49 2.71 23.26
C PHE A 197 -5.90 3.26 21.96
N CYS A 198 -6.53 4.26 21.34
CA CYS A 198 -6.01 4.91 20.15
C CYS A 198 -4.65 5.59 20.41
N PHE A 199 -4.50 6.16 21.61
CA PHE A 199 -3.24 6.77 22.03
C PHE A 199 -2.11 5.75 22.09
N ILE A 200 -2.28 4.62 22.82
CA ILE A 200 -1.22 3.59 22.90
C ILE A 200 -0.90 2.96 21.54
N LEU A 201 -1.90 2.77 20.66
CA LEU A 201 -1.68 2.34 19.28
C LEU A 201 -0.88 3.37 18.47
N SER A 202 -1.09 4.66 18.70
CA SER A 202 -0.30 5.72 18.04
C SER A 202 1.16 5.70 18.51
N LEU A 203 1.43 5.39 19.78
CA LEU A 203 2.79 5.23 20.30
C LEU A 203 3.47 4.02 19.66
N LEU A 204 2.77 2.89 19.60
CA LEU A 204 3.21 1.66 18.93
C LEU A 204 3.58 1.92 17.46
N ALA A 205 2.70 2.58 16.70
CA ALA A 205 2.91 2.87 15.28
C ALA A 205 4.15 3.75 15.04
N ARG A 206 4.38 4.76 15.89
CA ARG A 206 5.59 5.59 15.81
C ARG A 206 6.85 4.80 16.15
N ARG A 207 6.84 4.02 17.23
CA ARG A 207 8.00 3.20 17.64
C ARG A 207 8.37 2.16 16.59
N THR A 208 7.38 1.49 16.01
CA THR A 208 7.59 0.49 14.96
C THR A 208 8.18 1.11 13.69
N LEU A 209 7.71 2.31 13.31
CA LEU A 209 8.24 3.07 12.18
C LEU A 209 9.75 3.34 12.31
N PHE A 210 10.24 3.55 13.53
CA PHE A 210 11.65 3.85 13.80
C PHE A 210 12.43 2.70 14.43
N SER A 211 11.83 1.51 14.58
CA SER A 211 12.45 0.34 15.22
C SER A 211 13.66 -0.22 14.46
N SER A 212 13.74 0.02 13.15
CA SER A 212 14.88 -0.39 12.31
C SER A 212 16.03 0.62 12.29
N LEU A 213 15.90 1.77 12.98
CA LEU A 213 16.95 2.78 13.01
C LEU A 213 17.98 2.46 14.11
N PRO A 214 19.29 2.59 13.83
CA PRO A 214 20.33 2.43 14.84
C PRO A 214 20.18 3.43 15.99
N SER A 215 20.29 2.96 17.23
CA SER A 215 20.10 3.71 18.49
C SER A 215 21.21 4.74 18.81
N HIS A 216 21.97 5.20 17.82
CA HIS A 216 23.01 6.19 18.03
C HIS A 216 22.44 7.61 17.91
N HIS A 217 22.14 8.17 19.08
CA HIS A 217 21.82 9.57 19.31
C HIS A 217 22.96 10.49 18.84
N THR A 218 22.93 11.00 17.60
CA THR A 218 23.56 12.32 17.34
C THR A 218 23.11 13.02 16.06
N VAL A 219 22.52 12.34 15.08
CA VAL A 219 21.92 13.05 13.92
C VAL A 219 20.58 12.44 13.54
N LEU A 220 19.56 12.71 14.34
CA LEU A 220 18.19 12.28 14.04
C LEU A 220 17.81 12.71 12.60
N LEU A 221 18.08 13.95 12.21
CA LEU A 221 17.62 14.53 10.95
C LEU A 221 18.15 13.84 9.67
N GLU A 222 19.41 13.40 9.65
CA GLU A 222 19.99 12.65 8.53
C GLU A 222 19.47 11.21 8.48
N ILE A 223 19.37 10.55 9.64
CA ILE A 223 18.82 9.19 9.73
C ILE A 223 17.32 9.20 9.35
N TYR A 224 16.57 10.22 9.75
CA TYR A 224 15.19 10.47 9.28
C TYR A 224 15.15 10.69 7.77
N HIS A 225 16.15 11.34 7.18
CA HIS A 225 16.17 11.57 5.74
C HIS A 225 16.38 10.28 4.94
N GLU A 226 17.29 9.42 5.36
CA GLU A 226 17.64 8.21 4.62
C GLU A 226 16.68 7.05 4.89
N ASN A 227 16.16 6.93 6.12
CA ASN A 227 15.47 5.73 6.57
C ASN A 227 13.96 5.90 6.82
N PHE A 228 13.41 7.10 6.72
CA PHE A 228 11.96 7.32 6.93
C PHE A 228 11.09 6.47 6.00
N VAL A 229 11.41 6.48 4.71
CA VAL A 229 10.69 5.67 3.71
C VAL A 229 10.89 4.18 3.94
N HIS A 230 12.11 3.78 4.33
CA HIS A 230 12.39 2.39 4.66
C HIS A 230 11.56 1.93 5.86
N GLY A 231 11.41 2.77 6.89
CA GLY A 231 10.53 2.50 8.02
C GLY A 231 9.08 2.23 7.59
N PHE A 232 8.52 3.10 6.73
CA PHE A 232 7.18 2.89 6.17
C PHE A 232 7.08 1.59 5.37
N TYR A 233 8.07 1.32 4.53
CA TYR A 233 8.14 0.09 3.74
C TYR A 233 8.16 -1.15 4.64
N SER A 234 9.02 -1.17 5.66
CA SER A 234 9.12 -2.27 6.63
C SER A 234 7.83 -2.47 7.41
N LEU A 235 7.19 -1.37 7.86
CA LEU A 235 5.90 -1.42 8.54
C LEU A 235 4.83 -2.08 7.65
N PHE A 236 4.71 -1.67 6.38
CA PHE A 236 3.74 -2.25 5.45
C PHE A 236 4.06 -3.69 5.06
N LYS A 237 5.34 -4.06 5.05
CA LYS A 237 5.78 -5.45 4.83
C LYS A 237 5.49 -6.35 6.05
N GLY A 238 5.20 -5.75 7.22
CA GLY A 238 5.06 -6.48 8.49
C GLY A 238 6.41 -6.86 9.11
N ASP A 239 7.50 -6.20 8.71
CA ASP A 239 8.87 -6.47 9.15
C ASP A 239 9.30 -5.44 10.21
N PHE A 240 8.63 -5.46 11.36
CA PHE A 240 8.88 -4.55 12.47
C PHE A 240 9.16 -5.31 13.77
N ARG A 241 9.97 -4.72 14.64
CA ARG A 241 10.29 -5.29 15.95
C ARG A 241 9.60 -4.49 17.04
N LEU A 242 8.81 -5.17 17.86
CA LEU A 242 8.21 -4.55 19.04
C LEU A 242 9.21 -4.48 20.18
N ALA A 243 9.15 -3.38 20.94
CA ALA A 243 9.81 -3.29 22.23
C ALA A 243 9.04 -4.13 23.25
N HIS A 244 9.72 -4.58 24.32
CA HIS A 244 9.10 -5.39 25.37
C HIS A 244 7.86 -4.70 25.99
N LYS A 245 7.88 -3.36 26.13
CA LYS A 245 6.76 -2.55 26.62
C LYS A 245 5.54 -2.53 25.70
N ASP A 246 5.70 -2.97 24.45
CA ASP A 246 4.68 -2.95 23.41
C ASP A 246 4.13 -4.36 23.09
N GLU A 247 4.52 -5.39 23.86
CA GLU A 247 4.07 -6.77 23.67
C GLU A 247 2.56 -6.98 23.86
N TRP A 248 1.89 -6.06 24.54
CA TRP A 248 0.43 -6.04 24.67
C TRP A 248 -0.28 -6.02 23.31
N ALA A 249 0.38 -5.57 22.24
CA ALA A 249 -0.16 -5.57 20.89
C ALA A 249 -0.38 -6.99 20.32
N PHE A 250 0.18 -8.01 20.95
CA PHE A 250 0.01 -9.43 20.59
C PHE A 250 -1.07 -10.13 21.42
N ALA A 251 -1.82 -9.40 22.25
CA ALA A 251 -2.82 -9.95 23.16
C ALA A 251 -4.00 -10.65 22.46
N ASP A 252 -4.17 -10.47 21.14
CA ASP A 252 -5.24 -11.03 20.33
C ASP A 252 -4.76 -12.06 19.28
N MET A 253 -3.47 -12.43 19.28
CA MET A 253 -2.93 -13.54 18.49
C MET A 253 -3.19 -14.89 19.17
#